data_AF-A0A7X4FCK1-F1
#
_entry.id   AF-A0A7X4FCK1-F1
#
_cell.length_a   1.000
_cell.length_b   1.000
_cell.length_c   1.000
_cell.angle_alpha   90.00
_cell.angle_beta   90.00
_cell.angle_gamma   90.00
#
_symmetry.space_group_name_H-M   'P 1'
#
loop_
_entity.id
_entity.type
_entity.pdbx_description
1 polymer ?
#
loop_
_entity_poly.entity_id
_entity_poly.type
_entity_poly.pdbx_seq_one_letter_code
_entity_poly.pdbx_strand_id
1 'polypeptide(L)' 'MAHIDKVKEEIGWLKVVFAIFIATVLSLMAWLVENYGKGQRLLLVIGGVAAFLIMLAIIWINSVAKRKIDKLEEL' A
#
# COMPACT_ATOMS: atom_id res chain seq x y z
N MET A 1 3.96 26.92 -11.96
CA MET A 1 5.16 26.05 -11.97
C MET A 1 5.45 25.50 -10.58
N ALA A 2 5.84 26.31 -9.59
CA ALA A 2 6.16 25.81 -8.23
C ALA A 2 5.09 24.93 -7.55
N HIS A 3 3.79 25.21 -7.75
CA HIS A 3 2.72 24.37 -7.19
C HIS A 3 2.64 22.99 -7.89
N ILE A 4 2.76 22.96 -9.21
CA ILE A 4 2.73 21.73 -10.02
C ILE A 4 3.91 20.83 -9.66
N ASP A 5 5.10 21.42 -9.51
CA ASP A 5 6.31 20.67 -9.13
C ASP A 5 6.15 20.01 -7.75
N LYS A 6 5.57 20.72 -6.78
CA LYS A 6 5.28 20.17 -5.44
C LYS A 6 4.29 19.01 -5.49
N VAL A 7 3.19 19.14 -6.25
CA VAL A 7 2.21 18.05 -6.37
C VAL A 7 2.82 16.83 -7.06
N LYS A 8 3.69 17.04 -8.06
CA LYS A 8 4.41 15.96 -8.74
C LYS A 8 5.36 15.21 -7.80
N GLU A 9 6.05 15.92 -6.91
CA GLU A 9 6.88 15.31 -5.86
C GLU A 9 6.05 14.50 -4.87
N GLU A 10 4.90 15.02 -4.42
CA GLU A 10 3.98 14.29 -3.53
C GLU A 10 3.44 13.00 -4.18
N ILE A 11 3.13 13.02 -5.47
CA ILE A 11 2.74 11.82 -6.24
C ILE A 11 3.92 10.85 -6.33
N GLY A 12 5.14 11.34 -6.52
CA GLY A 12 6.36 10.55 -6.49
C GLY A 12 6.51 9.77 -5.18
N TRP A 13 6.34 10.46 -4.04
CA TRP A 13 6.34 9.84 -2.72
C TRP A 13 5.23 8.79 -2.56
N LEU A 14 4.01 9.08 -3.02
CA LEU A 14 2.90 8.12 -2.97
C LEU A 14 3.19 6.84 -3.76
N LYS A 15 3.89 6.92 -4.90
CA LYS A 15 4.31 5.74 -5.67
C LYS A 15 5.30 4.88 -4.90
N VAL A 16 6.27 5.49 -4.22
CA VAL A 16 7.25 4.76 -3.40
C VAL A 16 6.55 4.05 -2.24
N VAL A 17 5.67 4.75 -1.53
CA VAL A 17 4.91 4.18 -0.41
C VAL A 17 4.01 3.03 -0.91
N PHE A 18 3.33 3.20 -2.05
CA PHE A 18 2.55 2.14 -2.66
C PHE A 18 3.38 0.89 -2.98
N ALA A 19 4.57 1.05 -3.56
CA ALA A 19 5.46 -0.06 -3.86
C ALA A 19 5.91 -0.81 -2.59
N ILE A 20 6.23 -0.08 -1.52
CA ILE A 20 6.60 -0.67 -0.22
C ILE A 20 5.44 -1.49 0.35
N PHE A 21 4.21 -0.97 0.29
CA PHE A 21 3.04 -1.71 0.75
C PHE A 21 2.80 -2.99 -0.07
N ILE A 22 2.92 -2.93 -1.39
CA ILE A 22 2.81 -4.12 -2.25
C ILE A 22 3.86 -5.16 -1.87
N ALA A 23 5.13 -4.77 -1.72
CA ALA A 23 6.20 -5.67 -1.29
C ALA A 23 5.88 -6.29 0.09
N THR A 24 5.40 -5.49 1.03
CA THR A 24 5.02 -5.94 2.38
C THR A 24 3.90 -6.98 2.35
N VAL A 25 2.86 -6.76 1.54
CA VAL A 25 1.77 -7.75 1.38
C VAL A 25 2.30 -9.06 0.81
N LEU A 26 3.13 -8.99 -0.23
CA LEU A 26 3.71 -10.19 -0.85
C LEU A 26 4.57 -10.97 0.14
N SER A 27 5.42 -10.29 0.91
CA SER A 27 6.23 -10.91 1.97
C SER A 27 5.37 -11.56 3.06
N LEU A 28 4.31 -10.87 3.49
CA LEU A 28 3.40 -11.39 4.51
C LEU A 28 2.59 -12.59 4.01
N MET A 29 2.16 -12.57 2.74
CA MET A 29 1.49 -13.71 2.11
C MET A 29 2.43 -14.91 1.98
N ALA A 30 3.68 -14.70 1.57
CA ALA A 30 4.67 -15.78 1.50
C ALA A 30 4.87 -16.43 2.88
N TRP A 31 5.04 -15.60 3.92
CA TRP A 31 5.17 -16.08 5.29
C TRP A 31 3.92 -16.87 5.75
N LEU A 32 2.71 -16.40 5.45
CA LEU A 32 1.48 -17.11 5.78
C LEU A 32 1.40 -18.48 5.11
N VAL A 33 1.78 -18.59 3.84
CA VAL A 33 1.77 -19.87 3.09
C VAL A 33 2.77 -20.84 3.70
N GLU A 34 3.99 -20.40 4.01
CA GLU A 34 5.02 -21.25 4.64
C GLU A 34 4.62 -21.74 6.03
N ASN A 35 3.88 -20.93 6.78
CA ASN A 35 3.52 -21.20 8.17
C ASN A 35 2.11 -21.78 8.34
N TYR A 36 1.30 -21.92 7.28
CA TYR A 36 -0.10 -22.32 7.37
C TYR A 36 -0.31 -23.66 8.10
N GLY A 37 0.57 -24.65 7.87
CA GLY A 37 0.48 -25.99 8.47
C GLY A 37 1.29 -26.20 9.75
N LYS A 38 2.13 -25.24 10.15
CA LYS A 38 3.10 -25.38 11.27
C LYS A 38 2.98 -24.28 12.32
N GLY A 39 2.41 -23.15 11.96
CA GLY A 39 2.34 -21.95 12.76
C GLY A 39 1.22 -21.96 13.79
N GLN A 40 1.40 -21.17 14.85
CA GLN A 40 0.37 -20.94 15.86
C GLN A 40 -0.85 -20.26 15.22
N ARG A 41 -2.06 -20.82 15.41
CA ARG A 41 -3.30 -20.27 14.81
C ARG A 41 -3.49 -18.77 15.07
N LEU A 42 -3.13 -18.30 16.25
CA LEU A 42 -3.22 -16.88 16.60
C LEU A 42 -2.35 -16.00 15.70
N LEU A 43 -1.11 -16.43 15.39
CA LEU A 43 -0.22 -15.70 14.49
C LEU A 43 -0.74 -15.69 13.05
N LEU A 44 -1.34 -16.79 12.59
CA LEU A 44 -1.97 -16.84 11.26
C LEU A 44 -3.15 -15.88 11.15
N VAL A 45 -4.00 -15.79 12.19
CA VAL A 45 -5.12 -14.84 12.25
C VAL A 45 -4.61 -13.41 12.25
N ILE A 46 -3.61 -13.09 13.08
CA ILE A 46 -3.00 -11.75 13.12
C ILE A 46 -2.38 -11.40 11.77
N GLY A 47 -1.64 -12.32 11.14
CA GLY A 47 -1.06 -12.13 9.81
C GLY A 47 -2.13 -11.89 8.75
N GLY A 48 -3.24 -12.62 8.78
CA GLY A 48 -4.38 -12.41 7.88
C GLY A 48 -5.03 -11.03 8.06
N VAL A 49 -5.27 -10.61 9.31
CA VAL A 49 -5.81 -9.28 9.63
C VAL A 49 -4.85 -8.18 9.17
N ALA A 50 -3.54 -8.35 9.41
CA ALA A 50 -2.53 -7.40 8.95
C ALA A 50 -2.51 -7.28 7.42
N ALA A 51 -2.57 -8.40 6.69
CA ALA A 51 -2.65 -8.39 5.23
C ALA A 51 -3.89 -7.65 4.72
N PHE A 52 -5.04 -7.86 5.37
CA PHE A 52 -6.28 -7.15 5.05
C PHE A 52 -6.17 -5.64 5.29
N LEU A 53 -5.62 -5.23 6.44
CA LEU A 53 -5.39 -3.82 6.76
C LEU A 53 -4.44 -3.14 5.76
N ILE A 54 -3.36 -3.84 5.37
CA ILE A 54 -2.44 -3.30 4.36
C ILE A 54 -3.15 -3.17 3.00
N MET A 55 -3.99 -4.12 2.62
CA MET A 55 -4.77 -4.03 1.38
C MET A 55 -5.69 -2.80 1.37
N LEU A 56 -6.33 -2.48 2.50
CA LEU A 56 -7.11 -1.25 2.65
C LEU A 56 -6.24 0.00 2.52
N ALA A 57 -5.04 0.01 3.12
CA ALA A 57 -4.11 1.12 3.00
C ALA A 57 -3.65 1.35 1.55
N ILE A 58 -3.41 0.28 0.79
CA ILE A 58 -3.06 0.34 -0.64
C ILE A 58 -4.18 1.00 -1.45
N ILE A 59 -5.43 0.56 -1.24
CA ILE A 59 -6.61 1.14 -1.92
C ILE A 59 -6.73 2.63 -1.60
N TRP A 60 -6.54 3.00 -0.33
CA TRP A 60 -6.61 4.38 0.11
C TRP A 60 -5.52 5.25 -0.54
N ILE A 61 -4.25 4.79 -0.52
CA ILE A 61 -3.13 5.50 -1.15
C ILE A 61 -3.38 5.70 -2.65
N ASN A 62 -3.87 4.66 -3.34
CA ASN A 62 -4.22 4.75 -4.75
C ASN A 62 -5.30 5.80 -5.01
N SER A 63 -6.33 5.87 -4.15
CA SER A 63 -7.38 6.89 -4.26
C SER A 63 -6.85 8.32 -4.04
N VAL A 64 -5.91 8.49 -3.10
CA VAL A 64 -5.27 9.78 -2.82
C VAL A 64 -4.37 10.19 -3.99
N ALA A 65 -3.59 9.26 -4.54
CA ALA A 65 -2.75 9.51 -5.71
C ALA A 65 -3.59 9.92 -6.91
N LYS A 66 -4.70 9.20 -7.17
CA LYS A 66 -5.62 9.53 -8.27
C LYS A 66 -6.21 10.93 -8.12
N ARG A 67 -6.73 11.28 -6.94
CA ARG A 67 -7.24 12.64 -6.65
C ARG A 67 -6.19 13.74 -6.86
N LYS A 68 -4.92 13.47 -6.57
CA LYS A 68 -3.84 14.46 -6.81
C LYS A 68 -3.51 14.59 -8.29
N ILE A 69 -3.60 13.50 -9.05
CA ILE A 69 -3.42 13.52 -10.51
C ILE A 69 -4.58 14.27 -11.18
N ASP A 70 -5.83 13.98 -10.80
CA ASP A 70 -7.01 14.66 -11.37
C ASP A 70 -6.92 16.19 -11.14
N LYS A 71 -6.47 16.62 -9.95
CA LYS A 71 -6.21 18.05 -9.66
C LYS A 71 -5.13 18.68 -10.53
N LEU A 72 -4.17 17.90 -11.02
CA LEU A 72 -3.15 18.39 -11.95
C LEU A 72 -3.68 18.48 -13.38
N GLU A 73 -4.62 17.61 -13.78
CA GLU A 73 -5.27 17.70 -15.09
C GLU A 73 -6.26 18.88 -15.18
N GLU A 74 -6.85 19.29 -14.05
CA GLU A 74 -7.75 20.45 -13.96
C GLU A 74 -7.03 21.82 -13.92
N LEU A 75 -5.70 21.86 -13.74
CA LEU A 75 -4.86 23.07 -13.61
C LEU A 75 -4.11 23.42 -14.89
#